data_AF-E0WSZ0-F1
#
_entry.id   AF-E0WSZ0-F1
#
_cell.length_a   1.000
_cell.length_b   1.000
_cell.length_c   1.000
_cell.angle_alpha   90.00
_cell.angle_beta   90.00
_cell.angle_gamma   90.00
#
_symmetry.space_group_name_H-M   'P 1'
#
loop_
_entity.id
_entity.type
_entity.pdbx_description
1 polymer ?
#
loop_
_entity_poly.entity_id
_entity_poly.type
_entity_poly.pdbx_seq_one_letter_code
_entity_poly.pdbx_strand_id
1 'polypeptide(L)'
;MLQKEGGIYLATNVLPEIDEKLFNVGHRSLIQTSIQDPQGVESKAVIASCILDALMEKTDPETGTSKILAREKLIKDYPVYNIDSARRTKIETIIQRAIEKKIPLFKSLGVVKVDPFFRCCYADGYAKAVAVKKFDDQEGIPFITHLLSNFAKTYAIIEKYNPLTLKLTEPALRQSLISEIEAEIKRANLQLSAKAVLSYRWDILNQYEQTSPELLGTPAYNVAYAQLLDNMLDPVLNEKGQPIRPTNALIFQKKFTPSFNAITPLTEEVSRSQLMGPMYYLEPFSNSPQYGGQYIIQIHNDEISTKTARFLYHQNRDISDWYRYDEAKNTLSLQPDTLARVNKGKYIVWAGNGQPIPLLHALKITASLKAMLPINITRTE
;
A
#
# COMPACT_ATOMS: atom_id res chain seq x y z
N MET A 1 -19.72 10.60 -14.86
CA MET A 1 -20.65 10.92 -13.76
C MET A 1 -20.18 12.14 -12.99
N LEU A 2 -19.07 12.07 -12.23
CA LEU A 2 -18.53 13.20 -11.44
C LEU A 2 -18.39 14.51 -12.23
N GLN A 3 -17.90 14.48 -13.47
CA GLN A 3 -17.81 15.67 -14.34
C GLN A 3 -19.15 16.39 -14.53
N LYS A 4 -20.26 15.66 -14.65
CA LYS A 4 -21.58 16.20 -15.02
C LYS A 4 -22.38 16.66 -13.79
N GLU A 5 -22.24 15.92 -12.69
CA GLU A 5 -23.12 16.02 -11.52
C GLU A 5 -22.39 16.54 -10.28
N GLY A 6 -21.05 16.53 -10.26
CA GLY A 6 -20.29 16.65 -9.03
C GLY A 6 -20.53 15.45 -8.10
N GLY A 7 -20.40 15.67 -6.80
CA GLY A 7 -20.75 14.68 -5.78
C GLY A 7 -19.58 13.81 -5.34
N ILE A 8 -19.89 12.62 -4.85
CA ILE A 8 -18.93 11.71 -4.21
C ILE A 8 -19.00 10.35 -4.89
N TYR A 9 -17.87 9.93 -5.46
CA TYR A 9 -17.62 8.54 -5.83
C TYR A 9 -17.08 7.80 -4.61
N LEU A 10 -17.63 6.62 -4.35
CA LEU A 10 -17.17 5.66 -3.35
C LEU A 10 -16.98 4.31 -4.05
N ALA A 11 -15.84 3.67 -3.84
CA ALA A 11 -15.63 2.30 -4.31
C ALA A 11 -16.59 1.35 -3.56
N THR A 12 -17.01 0.27 -4.21
CA THR A 12 -18.02 -0.66 -3.65
C THR A 12 -17.52 -1.45 -2.44
N ASN A 13 -16.22 -1.41 -2.18
CA ASN A 13 -15.55 -2.14 -1.11
C ASN A 13 -15.18 -1.23 0.09
N VAL A 14 -15.61 0.02 0.15
CA VAL A 14 -15.35 0.87 1.34
C VAL A 14 -16.53 0.88 2.29
N LEU A 15 -16.26 1.18 3.57
CA LEU A 15 -17.28 1.44 4.58
C LEU A 15 -17.23 2.90 5.01
N PRO A 16 -18.29 3.46 5.61
CA PRO A 16 -18.21 4.75 6.29
C PRO A 16 -17.13 4.75 7.39
N GLU A 17 -16.58 5.93 7.70
CA GLU A 17 -15.67 6.08 8.85
C GLU A 17 -16.41 5.80 10.16
N ILE A 18 -15.71 5.22 11.14
CA ILE A 18 -16.25 4.98 12.48
C ILE A 18 -16.53 6.32 13.17
N ASP A 19 -17.67 6.43 13.86
CA ASP A 19 -17.98 7.65 14.61
C ASP A 19 -16.98 7.83 15.78
N GLU A 20 -16.30 8.96 15.83
CA GLU A 20 -15.34 9.28 16.89
C GLU A 20 -15.98 9.27 18.29
N LYS A 21 -17.30 9.53 18.38
CA LYS A 21 -18.07 9.46 19.63
C LYS A 21 -18.24 8.03 20.16
N LEU A 22 -18.03 7.01 19.32
CA LEU A 22 -18.06 5.62 19.73
C LEU A 22 -16.93 5.32 20.74
N PHE A 23 -15.78 5.99 20.59
CA PHE A 23 -14.61 5.84 21.46
C PHE A 23 -14.29 7.15 22.20
N ASN A 24 -15.22 7.56 23.08
CA ASN A 24 -15.03 8.71 23.98
C ASN A 24 -13.76 8.58 24.85
N VAL A 25 -13.37 9.69 25.48
CA VAL A 25 -12.19 9.79 26.38
C VAL A 25 -12.24 8.67 27.43
N GLY A 26 -11.33 7.68 27.31
CA GLY A 26 -11.32 6.44 28.10
C GLY A 26 -11.28 5.16 27.25
N HIS A 27 -11.72 5.21 26.00
CA HIS A 27 -11.70 4.07 25.06
C HIS A 27 -10.81 4.31 23.83
N ARG A 28 -10.18 5.48 23.72
CA ARG A 28 -9.23 5.79 22.64
C ARG A 28 -8.05 4.81 22.55
N SER A 29 -7.64 4.22 23.67
CA SER A 29 -6.59 3.20 23.72
C SER A 29 -6.95 1.89 23.00
N LEU A 30 -8.23 1.70 22.64
CA LEU A 30 -8.66 0.59 21.80
C LEU A 30 -8.34 0.81 20.33
N ILE A 31 -8.10 2.06 19.91
CA ILE A 31 -7.53 2.40 18.61
C ILE A 31 -6.01 2.39 18.76
N GLN A 32 -5.38 1.28 18.39
CA GLN A 32 -3.93 1.14 18.44
C GLN A 32 -3.29 1.89 17.28
N THR A 33 -2.30 2.73 17.60
CA THR A 33 -1.49 3.46 16.62
C THR A 33 -0.03 3.06 16.77
N SER A 34 0.72 3.07 15.67
CA SER A 34 2.18 2.86 15.67
C SER A 34 2.88 3.94 14.86
N ILE A 35 4.22 3.93 14.82
CA ILE A 35 4.99 4.84 13.95
C ILE A 35 4.66 4.56 12.48
N GLN A 36 4.40 3.29 12.15
CA GLN A 36 4.06 2.82 10.79
C GLN A 36 2.57 2.98 10.47
N ASP A 37 1.70 3.00 11.47
CA ASP A 37 0.26 3.23 11.36
C ASP A 37 -0.19 4.31 12.38
N PRO A 38 0.14 5.59 12.16
CA PRO A 38 -0.15 6.66 13.10
C PRO A 38 -1.65 6.97 13.22
N GLN A 39 -2.47 6.52 12.25
CA GLN A 39 -3.92 6.73 12.25
C GLN A 39 -4.70 5.51 12.78
N GLY A 40 -4.02 4.40 13.05
CA GLY A 40 -4.63 3.16 13.54
C GLY A 40 -5.57 2.53 12.52
N VAL A 41 -5.25 2.60 11.23
CA VAL A 41 -6.05 2.08 10.12
C VAL A 41 -6.38 0.60 10.31
N GLU A 42 -5.40 -0.23 10.70
CA GLU A 42 -5.64 -1.66 10.96
C GLU A 42 -6.57 -1.87 12.14
N SER A 43 -6.35 -1.11 13.21
CA SER A 43 -7.20 -1.15 14.40
C SER A 43 -8.64 -0.75 14.08
N LYS A 44 -8.84 0.25 13.22
CA LYS A 44 -10.17 0.70 12.78
C LYS A 44 -10.84 -0.35 11.90
N ALA A 45 -10.10 -1.05 11.04
CA ALA A 45 -10.65 -2.14 10.24
C ALA A 45 -11.19 -3.28 11.11
N VAL A 46 -10.47 -3.63 12.19
CA VAL A 46 -10.95 -4.63 13.16
C VAL A 46 -12.25 -4.17 13.82
N ILE A 47 -12.30 -2.93 14.28
CA ILE A 47 -13.51 -2.36 14.91
C ILE A 47 -14.68 -2.32 13.93
N ALA A 48 -14.45 -1.91 12.69
CA ALA A 48 -15.47 -1.88 11.64
C ALA A 48 -16.04 -3.28 11.41
N SER A 49 -15.19 -4.31 11.41
CA SER A 49 -15.65 -5.71 11.34
C SER A 49 -16.49 -6.10 12.55
N CYS A 50 -16.06 -5.79 13.78
CA CYS A 50 -16.87 -6.05 14.98
C CYS A 50 -18.22 -5.33 14.94
N ILE A 51 -18.29 -4.11 14.39
CA ILE A 51 -19.55 -3.39 14.16
C ILE A 51 -20.45 -4.16 13.20
N LEU A 52 -19.90 -4.64 12.08
CA LEU A 52 -20.66 -5.43 11.11
C LEU A 52 -21.15 -6.75 11.71
N ASP A 53 -20.33 -7.44 12.50
CA ASP A 53 -20.71 -8.67 13.23
C ASP A 53 -21.93 -8.39 14.14
N ALA A 54 -21.85 -7.35 14.97
CA ALA A 54 -22.93 -6.97 15.89
C ALA A 54 -24.22 -6.54 15.15
N LEU A 55 -24.10 -5.94 13.96
CA LEU A 55 -25.25 -5.58 13.14
C LEU A 55 -25.89 -6.79 12.45
N MET A 56 -25.12 -7.85 12.15
CA MET A 56 -25.63 -9.11 11.61
C MET A 56 -26.38 -9.95 12.64
N GLU A 57 -25.94 -9.94 13.90
CA GLU A 57 -26.60 -10.69 14.99
C GLU A 57 -28.01 -10.15 15.33
N LYS A 58 -28.32 -8.91 14.94
CA LYS A 58 -29.67 -8.36 15.04
C LYS A 58 -30.48 -8.69 13.78
N THR A 59 -31.03 -9.89 13.76
CA THR A 59 -32.15 -10.24 12.87
C THR A 59 -33.29 -9.25 13.09
N ASP A 60 -33.87 -8.77 12.00
CA ASP A 60 -35.11 -8.01 12.09
C ASP A 60 -36.21 -8.94 12.67
N PRO A 61 -36.84 -8.58 13.80
CA PRO A 61 -37.78 -9.47 14.48
C PRO A 61 -39.09 -9.72 13.71
N GLU A 62 -39.41 -8.91 12.69
CA GLU A 62 -40.62 -9.09 11.87
C GLU A 62 -40.33 -9.89 10.59
N THR A 63 -39.13 -9.80 10.03
CA THR A 63 -38.78 -10.42 8.74
C THR A 63 -37.81 -11.59 8.85
N GLY A 64 -37.18 -11.82 10.01
CA GLY A 64 -36.22 -12.91 10.21
C GLY A 64 -34.94 -12.80 9.37
N THR A 65 -34.78 -11.71 8.62
CA THR A 65 -33.61 -11.42 7.78
C THR A 65 -32.58 -10.59 8.55
N SER A 66 -31.30 -10.98 8.44
CA SER A 66 -30.17 -10.09 8.77
C SER A 66 -30.36 -8.76 8.03
N LYS A 67 -30.26 -7.63 8.74
CA LYS A 67 -30.35 -6.30 8.11
C LYS A 67 -29.28 -6.04 7.05
N ILE A 68 -28.21 -6.86 7.04
CA ILE A 68 -27.18 -6.86 6.00
C ILE A 68 -27.32 -8.17 5.22
N LEU A 69 -28.04 -8.11 4.09
CA LEU A 69 -28.54 -9.25 3.31
C LEU A 69 -27.47 -10.09 2.57
N ALA A 70 -26.18 -9.75 2.63
CA ALA A 70 -25.18 -10.31 1.70
C ALA A 70 -23.82 -10.72 2.29
N ARG A 71 -23.61 -10.66 3.61
CA ARG A 71 -22.31 -11.07 4.18
C ARG A 71 -22.29 -12.56 4.44
N GLU A 72 -21.60 -13.31 3.58
CA GLU A 72 -21.24 -14.71 3.86
C GLU A 72 -20.46 -14.78 5.19
N LYS A 73 -20.70 -15.82 6.00
CA LYS A 73 -19.98 -16.05 7.25
C LYS A 73 -18.47 -15.91 6.99
N LEU A 74 -17.85 -15.03 7.76
CA LEU A 74 -16.43 -14.72 7.67
C LEU A 74 -15.55 -15.96 7.74
N ILE A 75 -14.47 -15.95 6.97
CA ILE A 75 -13.33 -16.83 7.20
C ILE A 75 -12.65 -16.32 8.46
N LYS A 76 -12.77 -17.03 9.58
CA LYS A 76 -12.19 -16.64 10.88
C LYS A 76 -10.67 -16.41 10.85
N ASP A 77 -9.99 -16.95 9.83
CA ASP A 77 -8.54 -16.91 9.67
C ASP A 77 -8.01 -15.68 8.92
N TYR A 78 -8.84 -14.65 8.69
CA TYR A 78 -8.39 -13.43 8.00
C TYR A 78 -7.45 -12.58 8.89
N PRO A 79 -6.34 -12.01 8.37
CA PRO A 79 -5.33 -11.30 9.18
C PRO A 79 -5.87 -10.10 9.97
N VAL A 80 -6.90 -9.41 9.46
CA VAL A 80 -7.57 -8.29 10.15
C VAL A 80 -8.31 -8.76 11.42
N TYR A 81 -8.52 -10.08 11.60
CA TYR A 81 -9.09 -10.66 12.82
C TYR A 81 -8.05 -11.09 13.86
N ASN A 82 -6.76 -10.85 13.63
CA ASN A 82 -5.75 -11.12 14.64
C ASN A 82 -5.80 -10.08 15.76
N ILE A 83 -6.86 -10.16 16.57
CA ILE A 83 -7.11 -9.34 17.74
C ILE A 83 -7.18 -10.23 18.97
N ASP A 84 -6.52 -9.78 20.04
CA ASP A 84 -6.65 -10.38 21.37
C ASP A 84 -8.12 -10.49 21.80
N SER A 85 -8.49 -11.64 22.36
CA SER A 85 -9.88 -11.94 22.75
C SER A 85 -10.40 -10.96 23.79
N ALA A 86 -9.58 -10.54 24.77
CA ALA A 86 -10.01 -9.60 25.78
C ALA A 86 -10.27 -8.20 25.20
N ARG A 87 -9.48 -7.77 24.23
CA ARG A 87 -9.70 -6.53 23.47
C ARG A 87 -10.96 -6.63 22.61
N ARG A 88 -11.16 -7.74 21.92
CA ARG A 88 -12.36 -7.97 21.10
C ARG A 88 -13.64 -7.84 21.93
N THR A 89 -13.70 -8.50 23.08
CA THR A 89 -14.85 -8.41 23.99
C THR A 89 -15.11 -6.99 24.48
N LYS A 90 -14.05 -6.20 24.75
CA LYS A 90 -14.21 -4.78 25.13
C LYS A 90 -14.82 -3.95 24.00
N ILE A 91 -14.37 -4.16 22.76
CA ILE A 91 -14.91 -3.48 21.58
C ILE A 91 -16.38 -3.86 21.39
N GLU A 92 -16.71 -5.15 21.41
CA GLU A 92 -18.08 -5.66 21.28
C GLU A 92 -19.00 -5.09 22.37
N THR A 93 -18.53 -4.99 23.61
CA THR A 93 -19.28 -4.37 24.73
C THR A 93 -19.59 -2.90 24.47
N ILE A 94 -18.65 -2.13 23.91
CA ILE A 94 -18.85 -0.72 23.57
C ILE A 94 -19.86 -0.58 22.43
N ILE A 95 -19.73 -1.40 21.40
CA ILE A 95 -20.65 -1.42 20.25
C ILE A 95 -22.07 -1.73 20.73
N GLN A 96 -22.24 -2.76 21.55
CA GLN A 96 -23.55 -3.14 22.07
C GLN A 96 -24.20 -2.02 22.89
N ARG A 97 -23.43 -1.38 23.78
CA ARG A 97 -23.89 -0.20 24.54
C ARG A 97 -24.25 0.98 23.65
N ALA A 98 -23.47 1.22 22.59
CA ALA A 98 -23.74 2.28 21.64
C ALA A 98 -25.04 2.02 20.88
N ILE A 99 -25.30 0.78 20.47
CA ILE A 99 -26.56 0.39 19.84
C ILE A 99 -27.74 0.60 20.81
N GLU A 100 -27.63 0.17 22.07
CA GLU A 100 -28.67 0.35 23.09
C GLU A 100 -28.98 1.83 23.35
N LYS A 101 -27.94 2.68 23.37
CA LYS A 101 -28.05 4.13 23.58
C LYS A 101 -28.35 4.91 22.30
N LYS A 102 -28.55 4.24 21.16
CA LYS A 102 -28.76 4.87 19.84
C LYS A 102 -27.64 5.85 19.45
N ILE A 103 -26.41 5.56 19.86
CA ILE A 103 -25.22 6.28 19.43
C ILE A 103 -24.85 5.77 18.03
N PRO A 104 -24.65 6.65 17.03
CA PRO A 104 -24.22 6.22 15.70
C PRO A 104 -22.89 5.44 15.76
N LEU A 105 -22.84 4.30 15.09
CA LEU A 105 -21.61 3.49 14.98
C LEU A 105 -20.68 4.02 13.89
N PHE A 106 -21.28 4.61 12.85
CA PHE A 106 -20.61 5.20 11.71
C PHE A 106 -20.90 6.69 11.61
N LYS A 107 -19.93 7.45 11.13
CA LYS A 107 -20.03 8.88 10.88
C LYS A 107 -20.93 9.14 9.68
N SER A 108 -21.91 10.02 9.85
CA SER A 108 -22.66 10.57 8.72
C SER A 108 -21.77 11.48 7.87
N LEU A 109 -21.92 11.45 6.55
CA LEU A 109 -21.17 12.33 5.64
C LEU A 109 -21.37 13.83 5.94
N GLY A 110 -22.58 14.22 6.38
CA GLY A 110 -22.92 15.62 6.65
C GLY A 110 -22.68 16.52 5.42
N VAL A 111 -22.28 17.77 5.67
CA VAL A 111 -21.86 18.69 4.61
C VAL A 111 -20.38 18.46 4.30
N VAL A 112 -20.10 17.78 3.20
CA VAL A 112 -18.74 17.57 2.71
C VAL A 112 -18.23 18.86 2.08
N LYS A 113 -17.32 19.53 2.79
CA LYS A 113 -16.54 20.64 2.22
C LYS A 113 -15.48 20.04 1.31
N VAL A 114 -15.43 20.48 0.05
CA VAL A 114 -14.41 20.08 -0.91
C VAL A 114 -13.47 21.28 -1.12
N ASP A 115 -12.17 21.02 -1.24
CA ASP A 115 -11.20 21.99 -1.73
C ASP A 115 -11.66 22.50 -3.13
N PRO A 116 -11.29 23.71 -3.61
CA PRO A 116 -11.64 24.20 -4.94
C PRO A 116 -11.45 23.21 -6.09
N PHE A 117 -10.64 22.16 -5.97
CA PHE A 117 -10.49 21.16 -7.03
C PHE A 117 -11.17 19.82 -6.72
N PHE A 118 -10.79 19.15 -5.64
CA PHE A 118 -11.37 17.85 -5.25
C PHE A 118 -10.93 17.42 -3.83
N ARG A 119 -11.48 16.32 -3.32
CA ARG A 119 -10.93 15.54 -2.20
C ARG A 119 -10.87 14.07 -2.60
N CYS A 120 -9.88 13.35 -2.10
CA CYS A 120 -9.71 11.94 -2.42
C CYS A 120 -9.19 11.09 -1.26
N CYS A 121 -9.49 9.80 -1.33
CA CYS A 121 -8.83 8.77 -0.56
C CYS A 121 -8.24 7.75 -1.54
N TYR A 122 -6.93 7.53 -1.47
CA TYR A 122 -6.23 6.51 -2.24
C TYR A 122 -5.88 5.33 -1.35
N ALA A 123 -6.05 4.13 -1.86
CA ALA A 123 -5.47 2.92 -1.27
C ALA A 123 -5.19 1.90 -2.38
N ASP A 124 -4.14 1.09 -2.20
CA ASP A 124 -3.75 0.03 -3.12
C ASP A 124 -3.54 0.50 -4.58
N GLY A 125 -3.04 1.72 -4.77
CA GLY A 125 -2.83 2.29 -6.12
C GLY A 125 -4.10 2.81 -6.82
N TYR A 126 -5.26 2.78 -6.16
CA TYR A 126 -6.52 3.26 -6.72
C TYR A 126 -7.22 4.32 -5.86
N ALA A 127 -8.08 5.10 -6.49
CA ALA A 127 -9.00 6.00 -5.80
C ALA A 127 -10.16 5.18 -5.18
N LYS A 128 -10.25 5.21 -3.85
CA LYS A 128 -11.34 4.57 -3.08
C LYS A 128 -12.50 5.53 -2.81
N ALA A 129 -12.20 6.82 -2.76
CA ALA A 129 -13.21 7.87 -2.73
C ALA A 129 -12.71 9.10 -3.48
N VAL A 130 -13.63 9.79 -4.19
CA VAL A 130 -13.36 11.07 -4.85
C VAL A 130 -14.58 11.96 -4.65
N ALA A 131 -14.40 13.12 -4.03
CA ALA A 131 -15.44 14.13 -3.86
C ALA A 131 -15.09 15.38 -4.66
N VAL A 132 -16.04 15.88 -5.44
CA VAL A 132 -15.88 17.07 -6.27
C VAL A 132 -17.10 17.97 -6.18
N LYS A 133 -16.87 19.27 -6.26
CA LYS A 133 -17.95 20.27 -6.33
C LYS A 133 -18.25 20.58 -7.79
N LYS A 134 -19.53 20.58 -8.15
CA LYS A 134 -19.98 21.15 -9.43
C LYS A 134 -19.94 22.67 -9.35
N PHE A 135 -19.40 23.30 -10.39
CA PHE A 135 -19.40 24.75 -10.55
C PHE A 135 -20.52 25.12 -11.51
N ASP A 136 -21.43 25.99 -11.07
CA ASP A 136 -22.58 26.39 -11.89
C ASP A 136 -22.15 27.23 -13.10
N ASP A 137 -21.03 27.95 -12.97
CA ASP A 137 -20.52 28.89 -13.98
C ASP A 137 -19.41 28.28 -14.87
N GLN A 138 -19.15 26.97 -14.79
CA GLN A 138 -18.10 26.31 -15.59
C GLN A 138 -18.67 25.11 -16.34
N GLU A 139 -18.22 24.91 -17.59
CA GLU A 139 -18.60 23.74 -18.41
C GLU A 139 -18.15 22.40 -17.82
N GLY A 140 -17.28 22.43 -16.81
CA GLY A 140 -16.70 21.23 -16.23
C GLY A 140 -16.02 21.47 -14.89
N ILE A 141 -15.74 20.37 -14.18
CA ILE A 141 -14.95 20.41 -12.96
C ILE A 141 -13.47 20.42 -13.37
N PRO A 142 -12.67 21.45 -13.03
CA PRO A 142 -11.32 21.61 -13.57
C PRO A 142 -10.43 20.38 -13.38
N PHE A 143 -10.44 19.81 -12.17
CA PHE A 143 -9.72 18.57 -11.85
C PHE A 143 -10.11 17.39 -12.74
N ILE A 144 -11.42 17.11 -12.84
CA ILE A 144 -11.91 15.96 -13.59
C ILE A 144 -11.68 16.18 -15.09
N THR A 145 -11.86 17.40 -15.59
CA THR A 145 -11.59 17.76 -16.99
C THR A 145 -10.13 17.49 -17.36
N HIS A 146 -9.21 17.94 -16.49
CA HIS A 146 -7.78 17.77 -16.70
C HIS A 146 -7.35 16.30 -16.58
N LEU A 147 -7.91 15.56 -15.62
CA LEU A 147 -7.70 14.12 -15.48
C LEU A 147 -8.17 13.35 -16.73
N LEU A 148 -9.36 13.67 -17.25
CA LEU A 148 -9.89 13.05 -18.47
C LEU A 148 -9.04 13.37 -19.70
N SER A 149 -8.51 14.60 -19.81
CA SER A 149 -7.55 14.98 -20.86
C SER A 149 -6.28 14.15 -20.78
N ASN A 150 -5.74 13.95 -19.57
CA ASN A 150 -4.57 13.12 -19.36
C ASN A 150 -4.85 11.65 -19.73
N PHE A 151 -6.01 11.10 -19.34
CA PHE A 151 -6.41 9.75 -19.75
C PHE A 151 -6.50 9.61 -21.27
N ALA A 152 -7.09 10.59 -21.97
CA ALA A 152 -7.15 10.56 -23.43
C ALA A 152 -5.75 10.51 -24.06
N LYS A 153 -4.80 11.30 -23.55
CA LYS A 153 -3.39 11.26 -24.00
C LYS A 153 -2.72 9.91 -23.66
N THR A 154 -2.97 9.37 -22.47
CA THR A 154 -2.48 8.04 -22.07
C THR A 154 -2.96 6.96 -23.04
N TYR A 155 -4.25 6.95 -23.36
CA TYR A 155 -4.82 5.98 -24.31
C TYR A 155 -4.25 6.14 -25.73
N ALA A 156 -4.03 7.36 -26.20
CA ALA A 156 -3.37 7.59 -27.49
C ALA A 156 -1.96 6.98 -27.56
N ILE A 157 -1.19 7.08 -26.46
CA ILE A 157 0.14 6.45 -26.36
C ILE A 157 0.00 4.92 -26.32
N ILE A 158 -0.94 4.38 -25.53
CA ILE A 158 -1.20 2.93 -25.47
C ILE A 158 -1.54 2.38 -26.85
N GLU A 159 -2.47 3.01 -27.58
CA GLU A 159 -2.90 2.56 -28.89
C GLU A 159 -1.75 2.54 -29.91
N LYS A 160 -0.88 3.55 -29.86
CA LYS A 160 0.28 3.67 -30.73
C LYS A 160 1.32 2.59 -30.49
N TYR A 161 1.63 2.30 -29.21
CA TYR A 161 2.74 1.41 -28.83
C TYR A 161 2.31 0.01 -28.43
N ASN A 162 1.01 -0.28 -28.46
CA ASN A 162 0.48 -1.59 -28.17
C ASN A 162 -0.50 -2.06 -29.28
N PRO A 163 -0.14 -2.04 -30.58
CA PRO A 163 -0.99 -2.60 -31.64
C PRO A 163 -0.97 -4.14 -31.60
N LEU A 164 -2.04 -4.78 -32.11
CA LEU A 164 -2.21 -6.25 -32.15
C LEU A 164 -1.04 -6.98 -32.85
N THR A 165 -0.35 -6.27 -33.74
CA THR A 165 0.72 -6.79 -34.58
C THR A 165 2.10 -6.74 -33.93
N LEU A 166 2.24 -6.08 -32.77
CA LEU A 166 3.53 -5.90 -32.12
C LEU A 166 3.98 -7.17 -31.39
N LYS A 167 5.01 -7.85 -31.92
CA LYS A 167 5.62 -9.02 -31.27
C LYS A 167 6.75 -8.57 -30.33
N LEU A 168 6.46 -8.53 -29.03
CA LEU A 168 7.42 -8.15 -28.00
C LEU A 168 8.41 -9.27 -27.62
N THR A 169 8.67 -10.27 -28.47
CA THR A 169 9.52 -11.42 -28.12
C THR A 169 11.02 -11.09 -28.09
N GLU A 170 11.45 -9.97 -28.64
CA GLU A 170 12.86 -9.57 -28.75
C GLU A 170 13.24 -8.49 -27.72
N PRO A 171 14.24 -8.72 -26.84
CA PRO A 171 14.64 -7.75 -25.81
C PRO A 171 15.16 -6.41 -26.33
N ALA A 172 15.91 -6.41 -27.44
CA ALA A 172 16.47 -5.18 -28.02
C ALA A 172 15.37 -4.24 -28.55
N LEU A 173 14.34 -4.81 -29.18
CA LEU A 173 13.15 -4.09 -29.63
C LEU A 173 12.40 -3.45 -28.44
N ARG A 174 12.27 -4.17 -27.32
CA ARG A 174 11.64 -3.63 -26.10
C ARG A 174 12.37 -2.40 -25.58
N GLN A 175 13.70 -2.41 -25.51
CA GLN A 175 14.47 -1.29 -24.96
C GLN A 175 14.38 -0.02 -25.84
N SER A 176 14.38 -0.20 -27.17
CA SER A 176 14.13 0.91 -28.12
C SER A 176 12.75 1.52 -27.89
N LEU A 177 11.71 0.69 -27.84
CA LEU A 177 10.33 1.13 -27.63
C LEU A 177 10.13 1.81 -26.28
N ILE A 178 10.75 1.31 -25.20
CA ILE A 178 10.71 1.96 -23.89
C ILE A 178 11.21 3.40 -24.00
N SER A 179 12.35 3.62 -24.67
CA SER A 179 12.96 4.95 -24.81
C SER A 179 12.07 5.90 -25.63
N GLU A 180 11.42 5.39 -26.69
CA GLU A 180 10.47 6.14 -27.50
C GLU A 180 9.21 6.53 -26.70
N ILE A 181 8.65 5.58 -25.95
CA ILE A 181 7.49 5.80 -25.09
C ILE A 181 7.81 6.82 -24.01
N GLU A 182 8.98 6.74 -23.36
CA GLU A 182 9.43 7.73 -22.37
C GLU A 182 9.50 9.14 -22.96
N ALA A 183 9.99 9.29 -24.19
CA ALA A 183 10.02 10.57 -24.89
C ALA A 183 8.61 11.11 -25.18
N GLU A 184 7.66 10.24 -25.57
CA GLU A 184 6.26 10.60 -25.81
C GLU A 184 5.53 11.01 -24.53
N ILE A 185 5.69 10.23 -23.46
CA ILE A 185 5.16 10.52 -22.13
C ILE A 185 5.63 11.90 -21.67
N LYS A 186 6.93 12.18 -21.81
CA LYS A 186 7.51 13.48 -21.45
C LYS A 186 6.95 14.61 -22.32
N ARG A 187 6.80 14.40 -23.63
CA ARG A 187 6.22 15.38 -24.56
C ARG A 187 4.74 15.67 -24.25
N ALA A 188 3.99 14.67 -23.84
CA ALA A 188 2.60 14.79 -23.42
C ALA A 188 2.43 15.41 -22.02
N ASN A 189 3.54 15.71 -21.33
CA ASN A 189 3.59 16.16 -19.94
C ASN A 189 2.91 15.17 -18.98
N LEU A 190 3.08 13.87 -19.20
CA LEU A 190 2.54 12.83 -18.33
C LEU A 190 3.66 12.23 -17.46
N GLN A 191 3.28 11.46 -16.43
CA GLN A 191 4.21 10.67 -15.64
C GLN A 191 3.63 9.26 -15.52
N LEU A 192 4.05 8.39 -16.44
CA LEU A 192 3.56 7.02 -16.60
C LEU A 192 4.76 6.08 -16.70
N SER A 193 4.55 4.81 -16.37
CA SER A 193 5.54 3.76 -16.63
C SER A 193 5.51 3.33 -18.10
N ALA A 194 6.61 3.53 -18.83
CA ALA A 194 6.74 3.07 -20.21
C ALA A 194 6.63 1.54 -20.34
N LYS A 195 7.09 0.80 -19.30
CA LYS A 195 6.92 -0.66 -19.22
C LYS A 195 5.45 -1.03 -19.09
N ALA A 196 4.71 -0.31 -18.25
CA ALA A 196 3.27 -0.52 -18.09
C ALA A 196 2.53 -0.31 -19.42
N VAL A 197 2.86 0.74 -20.20
CA VAL A 197 2.28 0.96 -21.55
C VAL A 197 2.48 -0.26 -22.47
N LEU A 198 3.68 -0.85 -22.49
CA LEU A 198 3.97 -2.05 -23.29
C LEU A 198 3.23 -3.28 -22.79
N SER A 199 3.05 -3.40 -21.47
CA SER A 199 2.43 -4.54 -20.82
C SER A 199 0.89 -4.45 -20.71
N TYR A 200 0.27 -3.35 -21.16
CA TYR A 200 -1.17 -3.09 -21.02
C TYR A 200 -2.10 -4.21 -21.46
N ARG A 201 -1.84 -4.86 -22.61
CA ARG A 201 -2.68 -5.98 -23.07
C ARG A 201 -2.60 -7.21 -22.16
N TRP A 202 -1.51 -7.33 -21.43
CA TRP A 202 -1.27 -8.42 -20.52
C TRP A 202 -1.76 -8.11 -19.11
N ASP A 203 -2.32 -6.92 -18.84
CA ASP A 203 -2.67 -6.49 -17.47
C ASP A 203 -3.52 -7.51 -16.70
N ILE A 204 -4.49 -8.15 -17.34
CA ILE A 204 -5.34 -9.19 -16.72
C ILE A 204 -4.60 -10.53 -16.52
N LEU A 205 -3.59 -10.79 -17.35
CA LEU A 205 -2.84 -12.05 -17.39
C LEU A 205 -1.47 -11.96 -16.68
N ASN A 206 -1.02 -10.76 -16.38
CA ASN A 206 0.31 -10.47 -15.85
C ASN A 206 0.21 -10.29 -14.35
N GLN A 207 0.74 -11.27 -13.62
CA GLN A 207 0.73 -11.27 -12.16
C GLN A 207 1.78 -10.32 -11.55
N TYR A 208 2.71 -9.78 -12.36
CA TYR A 208 3.91 -9.10 -11.87
C TYR A 208 4.00 -7.61 -12.25
N GLU A 209 3.42 -7.18 -13.37
CA GLU A 209 3.39 -5.77 -13.77
C GLU A 209 1.96 -5.27 -13.83
N GLN A 210 1.52 -4.63 -12.74
CA GLN A 210 0.18 -4.03 -12.68
C GLN A 210 0.16 -2.79 -13.58
N THR A 211 -0.45 -2.91 -14.75
CA THR A 211 -0.48 -1.82 -15.71
C THR A 211 -1.57 -0.81 -15.37
N SER A 212 -2.77 -1.25 -15.02
CA SER A 212 -3.88 -0.34 -14.73
C SER A 212 -3.59 0.67 -13.61
N PRO A 213 -3.04 0.29 -12.43
CA PRO A 213 -2.68 1.27 -11.40
C PRO A 213 -1.61 2.26 -11.85
N GLU A 214 -0.61 1.81 -12.60
CA GLU A 214 0.50 2.63 -13.08
C GLU A 214 0.06 3.63 -14.16
N LEU A 215 -0.93 3.28 -14.98
CA LEU A 215 -1.41 4.13 -16.07
C LEU A 215 -2.60 5.02 -15.68
N LEU A 216 -3.51 4.51 -14.85
CA LEU A 216 -4.82 5.12 -14.59
C LEU A 216 -5.13 5.30 -13.09
N GLY A 217 -4.30 4.75 -12.21
CA GLY A 217 -4.46 4.80 -10.76
C GLY A 217 -3.92 6.08 -10.13
N THR A 218 -3.54 6.00 -8.86
CA THR A 218 -3.06 7.13 -8.03
C THR A 218 -2.05 8.05 -8.72
N PRO A 219 -1.03 7.55 -9.47
CA PRO A 219 -0.09 8.41 -10.18
C PRO A 219 -0.76 9.38 -11.14
N ALA A 220 -1.77 8.94 -11.91
CA ALA A 220 -2.46 9.78 -12.88
C ALA A 220 -3.27 10.90 -12.21
N TYR A 221 -3.89 10.62 -11.07
CA TYR A 221 -4.61 11.62 -10.28
C TYR A 221 -3.65 12.66 -9.67
N ASN A 222 -2.51 12.20 -9.13
CA ASN A 222 -1.48 13.08 -8.58
C ASN A 222 -0.93 14.02 -9.66
N VAL A 223 -0.62 13.51 -10.85
CA VAL A 223 -0.14 14.31 -11.98
C VAL A 223 -1.17 15.34 -12.40
N ALA A 224 -2.43 14.95 -12.54
CA ALA A 224 -3.49 15.86 -12.95
C ALA A 224 -3.64 17.04 -11.98
N TYR A 225 -3.60 16.78 -10.67
CA TYR A 225 -3.67 17.84 -9.69
C TYR A 225 -2.39 18.68 -9.61
N ALA A 226 -1.21 18.06 -9.71
CA ALA A 226 0.07 18.79 -9.73
C ALA A 226 0.11 19.80 -10.88
N GLN A 227 -0.36 19.41 -12.07
CA GLN A 227 -0.43 20.30 -13.22
C GLN A 227 -1.43 21.46 -13.04
N LEU A 228 -2.51 21.25 -12.28
CA LEU A 228 -3.43 22.33 -11.94
C LEU A 228 -2.82 23.29 -10.93
N LEU A 229 -2.08 22.77 -9.94
CA LEU A 229 -1.35 23.58 -8.97
C LEU A 229 -0.22 24.39 -9.61
N ASP A 230 0.51 23.82 -10.57
CA ASP A 230 1.61 24.50 -11.29
C ASP A 230 1.11 25.77 -12.01
N ASN A 231 -0.19 25.84 -12.36
CA ASN A 231 -0.80 27.02 -12.98
C ASN A 231 -1.27 28.07 -11.96
N MET A 232 -1.21 27.79 -10.66
CA MET A 232 -1.81 28.61 -9.61
C MET A 232 -0.86 29.00 -8.48
N LEU A 233 0.21 28.24 -8.27
CA LEU A 233 1.17 28.46 -7.19
C LEU A 233 2.52 28.89 -7.75
N ASP A 234 3.19 29.80 -7.05
CA ASP A 234 4.61 30.07 -7.27
C ASP A 234 5.42 28.78 -7.08
N PRO A 235 6.52 28.57 -7.84
CA PRO A 235 7.30 27.34 -7.76
C PRO A 235 7.81 27.10 -6.33
N VAL A 236 7.35 26.01 -5.69
CA VAL A 236 7.86 25.60 -4.38
C VAL A 236 9.26 25.02 -4.58
N LEU A 237 10.29 25.64 -4.01
CA LEU A 237 11.67 25.19 -4.18
C LEU A 237 12.07 24.19 -3.07
N ASN A 238 12.94 23.23 -3.39
CA ASN A 238 13.57 22.36 -2.39
C ASN A 238 14.72 23.10 -1.66
N GLU A 239 15.32 22.43 -0.67
CA GLU A 239 16.49 22.95 0.07
C GLU A 239 17.69 23.30 -0.83
N LYS A 240 17.69 22.83 -2.08
CA LYS A 240 18.70 23.12 -3.11
C LYS A 240 18.23 24.17 -4.13
N GLY A 241 17.12 24.86 -3.90
CA GLY A 241 16.58 25.89 -4.79
C GLY A 241 15.96 25.37 -6.09
N GLN A 242 15.70 24.07 -6.22
CA GLN A 242 15.09 23.49 -7.41
C GLN A 242 13.57 23.37 -7.25
N PRO A 243 12.76 23.66 -8.29
CA PRO A 243 11.32 23.53 -8.22
C PRO A 243 10.92 22.09 -7.90
N ILE A 244 10.25 21.91 -6.77
CA ILE A 244 9.56 20.69 -6.37
C ILE A 244 8.29 20.65 -7.19
N ARG A 245 8.29 19.83 -8.24
CA ARG A 245 7.04 19.44 -8.87
C ARG A 245 6.20 18.69 -7.83
N PRO A 246 4.89 18.97 -7.69
CA PRO A 246 3.99 18.22 -6.82
C PRO A 246 3.76 16.77 -7.28
N THR A 247 4.66 16.17 -8.06
CA THR A 247 4.49 14.82 -8.62
C THR A 247 5.33 13.75 -7.91
N ASN A 248 6.19 14.13 -6.96
CA ASN A 248 6.75 13.14 -6.03
C ASN A 248 5.61 12.64 -5.13
N ALA A 249 5.17 11.41 -5.35
CA ALA A 249 4.00 10.82 -4.67
C ALA A 249 4.07 10.97 -3.14
N LEU A 250 5.24 10.80 -2.53
CA LEU A 250 5.44 10.92 -1.08
C LEU A 250 5.28 12.35 -0.58
N ILE A 251 5.85 13.32 -1.29
CA ILE A 251 5.74 14.75 -0.90
C ILE A 251 4.33 15.25 -1.18
N PHE A 252 3.76 14.85 -2.32
CA PHE A 252 2.43 15.20 -2.74
C PHE A 252 1.36 14.72 -1.77
N GLN A 253 1.37 13.42 -1.45
CA GLN A 253 0.44 12.82 -0.49
C GLN A 253 0.56 13.42 0.91
N LYS A 254 1.77 13.77 1.35
CA LYS A 254 1.98 14.34 2.68
C LYS A 254 1.59 15.81 2.79
N LYS A 255 1.75 16.60 1.72
CA LYS A 255 1.67 18.07 1.81
C LYS A 255 0.52 18.69 1.02
N PHE A 256 0.04 18.03 -0.03
CA PHE A 256 -0.82 18.66 -1.03
C PHE A 256 -2.10 17.87 -1.33
N THR A 257 -2.14 16.55 -1.09
CA THR A 257 -3.34 15.74 -1.35
C THR A 257 -4.48 16.13 -0.41
N PRO A 258 -5.62 16.60 -0.95
CA PRO A 258 -6.78 16.92 -0.14
C PRO A 258 -7.48 15.63 0.32
N SER A 259 -7.25 15.22 1.56
CA SER A 259 -7.72 13.91 2.07
C SER A 259 -9.23 13.86 2.30
N PHE A 260 -9.84 12.74 1.90
CA PHE A 260 -11.24 12.40 2.18
C PHE A 260 -11.32 11.39 3.34
N ASN A 261 -11.56 11.89 4.56
CA ASN A 261 -11.49 11.11 5.81
C ASN A 261 -12.86 10.67 6.33
N ALA A 262 -13.81 10.37 5.44
CA ALA A 262 -15.17 9.95 5.81
C ALA A 262 -15.46 8.48 5.49
N ILE A 263 -14.42 7.72 5.15
CA ILE A 263 -14.49 6.29 4.85
C ILE A 263 -13.43 5.51 5.59
N THR A 264 -13.75 4.26 5.89
CA THR A 264 -12.81 3.21 6.29
C THR A 264 -12.34 2.48 5.02
N PRO A 265 -11.09 2.69 4.56
CA PRO A 265 -10.60 2.13 3.29
C PRO A 265 -10.11 0.69 3.40
N LEU A 266 -9.88 0.19 4.62
CA LEU A 266 -9.48 -1.20 4.87
C LEU A 266 -10.70 -1.97 5.36
N THR A 267 -11.26 -2.78 4.46
CA THR A 267 -12.44 -3.62 4.72
C THR A 267 -12.14 -5.04 4.28
N GLU A 268 -12.97 -5.99 4.72
CA GLU A 268 -12.89 -7.40 4.32
C GLU A 268 -13.04 -7.58 2.81
N GLU A 269 -13.86 -6.75 2.16
CA GLU A 269 -14.05 -6.78 0.71
C GLU A 269 -12.89 -6.16 -0.05
N VAL A 270 -12.21 -5.14 0.48
CA VAL A 270 -10.95 -4.64 -0.11
C VAL A 270 -9.93 -5.76 -0.13
N SER A 271 -9.74 -6.33 1.04
CA SER A 271 -8.95 -7.52 1.32
C SER A 271 -9.26 -8.76 0.45
N ARG A 272 -10.53 -8.98 0.07
CA ARG A 272 -10.96 -10.10 -0.81
C ARG A 272 -10.93 -9.76 -2.29
N SER A 273 -11.26 -8.52 -2.66
CA SER A 273 -11.10 -8.02 -4.03
C SER A 273 -9.65 -8.05 -4.49
N GLN A 274 -8.71 -8.10 -3.54
CA GLN A 274 -7.30 -8.34 -3.76
C GLN A 274 -6.94 -9.81 -3.98
N LEU A 275 -7.81 -10.79 -3.71
CA LEU A 275 -7.53 -12.23 -3.82
C LEU A 275 -7.60 -12.76 -5.27
N MET A 276 -6.83 -12.15 -6.16
CA MET A 276 -6.22 -12.87 -7.28
C MET A 276 -4.85 -13.48 -6.88
N GLY A 277 -4.72 -13.93 -5.62
CA GLY A 277 -3.66 -14.86 -5.19
C GLY A 277 -3.00 -14.51 -3.85
N PRO A 278 -2.63 -15.50 -3.02
CA PRO A 278 -1.93 -15.28 -1.75
C PRO A 278 -0.42 -15.14 -1.96
N MET A 279 0.06 -14.19 -2.77
CA MET A 279 1.48 -13.79 -2.84
C MET A 279 1.60 -12.41 -3.50
N TYR A 280 1.33 -11.35 -2.72
CA TYR A 280 1.56 -9.95 -3.13
C TYR A 280 2.72 -9.29 -2.37
N TYR A 281 3.70 -10.09 -1.96
CA TYR A 281 5.04 -9.53 -1.78
C TYR A 281 5.82 -9.81 -3.06
N LEU A 282 6.53 -8.77 -3.52
CA LEU A 282 7.77 -8.76 -4.30
C LEU A 282 7.67 -7.69 -5.41
N GLU A 283 8.06 -6.46 -5.09
CA GLU A 283 9.01 -5.83 -6.00
C GLU A 283 10.20 -6.81 -6.12
N PRO A 284 10.67 -7.16 -7.32
CA PRO A 284 12.05 -7.62 -7.43
C PRO A 284 12.87 -6.43 -6.96
N PHE A 285 13.48 -6.53 -5.77
CA PHE A 285 14.45 -5.57 -5.27
C PHE A 285 15.35 -5.20 -6.46
N SER A 286 15.23 -3.96 -6.94
CA SER A 286 16.16 -3.44 -7.92
C SER A 286 17.52 -3.47 -7.24
N ASN A 287 18.37 -4.39 -7.69
CA ASN A 287 19.68 -4.63 -7.11
C ASN A 287 20.55 -3.40 -7.31
N SER A 288 20.54 -2.53 -6.31
CA SER A 288 21.49 -1.46 -6.10
C SER A 288 21.63 -1.32 -4.59
N PRO A 289 22.52 -2.09 -3.94
CA PRO A 289 22.70 -1.97 -2.49
C PRO A 289 23.17 -0.55 -2.16
N GLN A 290 22.33 0.23 -1.47
CA GLN A 290 22.70 1.52 -0.86
C GLN A 290 23.42 1.33 0.49
N TYR A 291 23.92 0.13 0.76
CA TYR A 291 24.35 -0.32 2.08
C TYR A 291 25.83 -0.70 2.09
N GLY A 292 26.52 -0.43 3.21
CA GLY A 292 27.96 -0.67 3.34
C GLY A 292 28.35 -2.15 3.44
N GLY A 293 27.43 -3.03 3.87
CA GLY A 293 27.60 -4.49 3.84
C GLY A 293 26.34 -5.27 4.25
N GLN A 294 26.42 -6.61 4.21
CA GLN A 294 25.28 -7.52 4.40
C GLN A 294 25.65 -8.75 5.25
N TYR A 295 24.70 -9.21 6.07
CA TYR A 295 24.67 -10.47 6.79
C TYR A 295 23.57 -11.35 6.20
N ILE A 296 23.93 -12.43 5.52
CA ILE A 296 22.99 -13.39 4.93
C ILE A 296 22.85 -14.56 5.89
N ILE A 297 21.69 -14.72 6.50
CA ILE A 297 21.39 -15.78 7.46
C ILE A 297 20.55 -16.86 6.77
N GLN A 298 21.19 -17.97 6.41
CA GLN A 298 20.48 -19.16 5.93
C GLN A 298 19.78 -19.82 7.13
N ILE A 299 18.44 -19.77 7.11
CA ILE A 299 17.58 -20.26 8.20
C ILE A 299 17.50 -21.78 8.21
N HIS A 300 17.38 -22.39 7.02
CA HIS A 300 17.17 -23.83 6.86
C HIS A 300 18.28 -24.46 6.02
N ASN A 301 18.64 -25.71 6.35
CA ASN A 301 19.62 -26.49 5.61
C ASN A 301 18.99 -27.30 4.47
N ASP A 302 18.05 -26.69 3.74
CA ASP A 302 17.50 -27.26 2.51
C ASP A 302 18.21 -26.71 1.27
N GLU A 303 18.02 -27.40 0.15
CA GLU A 303 18.69 -27.08 -1.11
C GLU A 303 18.32 -25.68 -1.63
N ILE A 304 17.06 -25.26 -1.45
CA ILE A 304 16.56 -23.97 -1.95
C ILE A 304 17.16 -22.83 -1.12
N SER A 305 17.12 -22.93 0.21
CA SER A 305 17.73 -21.96 1.13
C SER A 305 19.24 -21.85 0.91
N THR A 306 19.92 -22.98 0.67
CA THR A 306 21.38 -23.01 0.38
C THR A 306 21.69 -22.32 -0.95
N LYS A 307 20.95 -22.61 -2.01
CA LYS A 307 21.14 -21.97 -3.33
C LYS A 307 20.86 -20.47 -3.26
N THR A 308 19.82 -20.07 -2.53
CA THR A 308 19.43 -18.66 -2.35
C THR A 308 20.48 -17.88 -1.57
N ALA A 309 20.93 -18.40 -0.42
CA ALA A 309 21.96 -17.74 0.39
C ALA A 309 23.29 -17.63 -0.37
N ARG A 310 23.67 -18.69 -1.11
CA ARG A 310 24.84 -18.69 -1.99
C ARG A 310 24.73 -17.67 -3.12
N PHE A 311 23.57 -17.59 -3.77
CA PHE A 311 23.32 -16.61 -4.83
C PHE A 311 23.46 -15.18 -4.31
N LEU A 312 22.81 -14.85 -3.19
CA LEU A 312 22.90 -13.53 -2.55
C LEU A 312 24.34 -13.19 -2.13
N TYR A 313 25.08 -14.17 -1.59
CA TYR A 313 26.47 -13.98 -1.18
C TYR A 313 27.38 -13.66 -2.37
N HIS A 314 27.24 -14.37 -3.49
CA HIS A 314 28.05 -14.14 -4.68
C HIS A 314 27.74 -12.82 -5.39
N GLN A 315 26.55 -12.25 -5.21
CA GLN A 315 26.23 -10.92 -5.78
C GLN A 315 27.09 -9.81 -5.19
N ASN A 316 27.48 -9.91 -3.90
CA ASN A 316 28.19 -8.85 -3.19
C ASN A 316 29.29 -9.42 -2.26
N ARG A 317 30.09 -10.36 -2.78
CA ARG A 317 31.05 -11.17 -1.99
C ARG A 317 31.97 -10.35 -1.09
N ASP A 318 32.39 -9.17 -1.56
CA ASP A 318 33.40 -8.36 -0.86
C ASP A 318 32.84 -7.65 0.39
N ILE A 319 31.51 -7.54 0.49
CA ILE A 319 30.80 -6.80 1.55
C ILE A 319 29.74 -7.65 2.28
N SER A 320 29.57 -8.92 1.89
CA SER A 320 28.58 -9.84 2.45
C SER A 320 29.22 -10.96 3.26
N ASP A 321 28.74 -11.19 4.47
CA ASP A 321 28.99 -12.42 5.23
C ASP A 321 27.78 -13.34 5.10
N TRP A 322 28.01 -14.62 4.84
CA TRP A 322 26.94 -15.62 4.86
C TRP A 322 27.11 -16.54 6.07
N TYR A 323 26.07 -16.62 6.90
CA TYR A 323 25.97 -17.51 8.04
C TYR A 323 24.89 -18.56 7.80
N ARG A 324 25.17 -19.79 8.18
CA ARG A 324 24.19 -20.88 8.27
C ARG A 324 23.79 -21.10 9.72
N TYR A 325 22.48 -21.05 9.98
CA TYR A 325 21.90 -21.34 11.28
C TYR A 325 21.77 -22.86 11.47
N ASP A 326 22.34 -23.36 12.57
CA ASP A 326 22.19 -24.72 13.05
C ASP A 326 21.12 -24.71 14.15
N GLU A 327 19.91 -25.15 13.81
CA GLU A 327 18.75 -25.17 14.72
C GLU A 327 18.97 -26.10 15.91
N ALA A 328 19.65 -27.23 15.71
CA ALA A 328 19.90 -28.21 16.76
C ALA A 328 20.85 -27.67 17.83
N LYS A 329 21.85 -26.87 17.40
CA LYS A 329 22.84 -26.27 18.30
C LYS A 329 22.53 -24.83 18.69
N ASN A 330 21.53 -24.21 18.05
CA ASN A 330 21.18 -22.80 18.22
C ASN A 330 22.36 -21.85 17.91
N THR A 331 23.20 -22.20 16.93
CA THR A 331 24.41 -21.46 16.57
C THR A 331 24.41 -21.03 15.11
N LEU A 332 25.15 -19.96 14.80
CA LEU A 332 25.41 -19.51 13.44
C LEU A 332 26.84 -19.94 13.06
N SER A 333 27.01 -20.42 11.84
CA SER A 333 28.30 -20.84 11.27
C SER A 333 28.59 -20.02 10.02
N LEU A 334 29.74 -19.35 9.96
CA LEU A 334 30.14 -18.54 8.80
C LEU A 334 30.44 -19.45 7.60
N GLN A 335 30.10 -19.00 6.40
CA GLN A 335 30.18 -19.75 5.15
C GLN A 335 30.50 -18.79 3.97
N PRO A 336 31.66 -18.90 3.32
CA PRO A 336 32.90 -19.55 3.77
C PRO A 336 33.56 -18.77 4.94
N ASP A 337 34.55 -19.36 5.62
CA ASP A 337 35.30 -18.77 6.76
C ASP A 337 36.19 -17.58 6.38
N THR A 338 35.59 -16.57 5.77
CA THR A 338 36.19 -15.30 5.36
C THR A 338 35.19 -14.20 5.66
N LEU A 339 35.57 -13.29 6.54
CA LEU A 339 34.77 -12.13 6.89
C LEU A 339 34.93 -11.03 5.84
N ALA A 340 33.82 -10.47 5.39
CA ALA A 340 33.78 -9.31 4.51
C ALA A 340 34.34 -8.06 5.21
N ARG A 341 35.21 -7.33 4.52
CA ARG A 341 35.82 -6.09 5.01
C ARG A 341 34.87 -4.93 4.80
N VAL A 342 34.12 -4.56 5.84
CA VAL A 342 33.11 -3.51 5.75
C VAL A 342 33.39 -2.42 6.79
N ASN A 343 33.42 -1.16 6.33
CA ASN A 343 33.76 -0.01 7.16
C ASN A 343 32.54 0.72 7.77
N LYS A 344 31.29 0.43 7.37
CA LYS A 344 30.06 0.99 7.98
C LYS A 344 28.84 0.06 7.79
N GLY A 345 27.99 -0.04 8.82
CA GLY A 345 26.61 -0.58 8.85
C GLY A 345 26.27 -1.78 7.95
N LYS A 346 26.02 -2.96 8.56
CA LYS A 346 25.62 -4.18 7.84
C LYS A 346 24.11 -4.48 8.00
N TYR A 347 23.44 -4.83 6.90
CA TYR A 347 22.02 -5.24 6.87
C TYR A 347 21.87 -6.74 7.09
N ILE A 348 20.80 -7.19 7.73
CA ILE A 348 20.54 -8.61 7.96
C ILE A 348 19.47 -9.10 7.00
N VAL A 349 19.78 -10.13 6.21
CA VAL A 349 18.89 -10.79 5.25
C VAL A 349 18.71 -12.24 5.65
N TRP A 350 17.46 -12.68 5.72
CA TRP A 350 17.10 -14.02 6.16
C TRP A 350 16.74 -14.83 4.92
N ALA A 351 17.50 -15.89 4.63
CA ALA A 351 17.31 -16.76 3.47
C ALA A 351 16.67 -18.08 3.92
N GLY A 352 15.41 -18.29 3.53
CA GLY A 352 14.62 -19.44 3.93
C GLY A 352 13.33 -19.56 3.11
N ASN A 353 12.64 -20.68 3.27
CA ASN A 353 11.32 -20.90 2.68
C ASN A 353 10.25 -20.09 3.42
N GLY A 354 9.25 -19.57 2.68
CA GLY A 354 8.20 -18.67 3.17
C GLY A 354 7.13 -19.30 4.07
N GLN A 355 7.51 -20.19 4.97
CA GLN A 355 6.64 -20.65 6.05
C GLN A 355 6.73 -19.67 7.24
N PRO A 356 5.64 -19.44 7.99
CA PRO A 356 5.69 -18.59 9.18
C PRO A 356 6.77 -19.06 10.15
N ILE A 357 7.79 -18.23 10.41
CA ILE A 357 8.81 -18.54 11.42
C ILE A 357 8.13 -18.39 12.79
N PRO A 358 8.08 -19.45 13.63
CA PRO A 358 7.51 -19.33 14.97
C PRO A 358 8.25 -18.25 15.77
N LEU A 359 7.54 -17.46 16.56
CA LEU A 359 8.12 -16.35 17.34
C LEU A 359 9.35 -16.79 18.17
N LEU A 360 9.29 -18.00 18.76
CA LEU A 360 10.39 -18.59 19.51
C LEU A 360 11.65 -18.78 18.65
N HIS A 361 11.48 -19.17 17.39
CA HIS A 361 12.56 -19.39 16.44
C HIS A 361 13.16 -18.04 16.01
N ALA A 362 12.33 -17.03 15.75
CA ALA A 362 12.79 -15.66 15.47
C ALA A 362 13.57 -15.04 16.64
N LEU A 363 13.12 -15.25 17.88
CA LEU A 363 13.79 -14.78 19.09
C LEU A 363 15.16 -15.46 19.29
N LYS A 364 15.25 -16.78 19.04
CA LYS A 364 16.51 -17.53 19.09
C LYS A 364 17.54 -17.01 18.09
N ILE A 365 17.14 -16.83 16.83
CA ILE A 365 18.00 -16.27 15.78
C ILE A 365 18.45 -14.85 16.15
N THR A 366 17.55 -14.02 16.65
CA THR A 366 17.86 -12.65 17.09
C THR A 366 18.85 -12.63 18.27
N ALA A 367 18.72 -13.56 19.22
CA ALA A 367 19.62 -13.69 20.35
C ALA A 367 21.03 -14.13 19.90
N SER A 368 21.13 -15.11 19.00
CA SER A 368 22.41 -15.55 18.43
C SER A 368 23.08 -14.45 17.60
N LEU A 369 22.31 -13.65 16.86
CA LEU A 369 22.81 -12.46 16.17
C LEU A 369 23.34 -11.41 17.14
N LYS A 370 22.60 -11.08 18.21
CA LYS A 370 23.05 -10.12 19.24
C LYS A 370 24.32 -10.57 19.95
N ALA A 371 24.50 -11.88 20.17
CA ALA A 371 25.69 -12.43 20.79
C ALA A 371 26.93 -12.37 19.88
N MET A 372 26.74 -12.37 18.56
CA MET A 372 27.81 -12.34 17.56
C MET A 372 28.16 -10.93 17.08
N LEU A 373 27.20 -10.00 17.09
CA LEU A 373 27.42 -8.64 16.63
C LEU A 373 27.94 -7.79 17.80
N PRO A 374 29.07 -7.08 17.67
CA PRO A 374 29.47 -6.06 18.64
C PRO A 374 28.54 -4.86 18.47
N ILE A 375 27.31 -4.97 18.99
CA ILE A 375 26.39 -3.83 19.06
C ILE A 375 26.87 -2.97 20.22
N ASN A 376 27.82 -2.08 19.95
CA ASN A 376 28.10 -0.97 20.83
C ASN A 376 26.88 -0.05 20.75
N ILE A 377 25.88 -0.28 21.61
CA ILE A 377 24.78 0.67 21.81
C ILE A 377 25.40 1.87 22.53
N THR A 378 26.04 2.76 21.79
CA THR A 378 26.25 4.12 22.28
C THR A 378 24.87 4.74 22.32
N ARG A 379 24.24 4.72 23.51
CA ARG A 379 23.12 5.60 23.80
C ARG A 379 23.62 7.02 23.56
N THR A 380 23.17 7.62 22.47
CA THR A 380 23.19 9.07 22.34
C THR A 380 22.04 9.57 23.19
N GLU A 381 22.38 10.34 24.22
CA GLU A 381 21.44 11.02 25.11
C GLU A 381 20.60 12.07 24.37
#